data_AF-A0A7X9FJT0-F1
#
_entry.id   AF-A0A7X9FJT0-F1
#
_cell.length_a   1.000
_cell.length_b   1.000
_cell.length_c   1.000
_cell.angle_alpha   90.00
_cell.angle_beta   90.00
_cell.angle_gamma   90.00
#
_symmetry.space_group_name_H-M   'P 1'
#
loop_
_entity.id
_entity.type
_entity.pdbx_description
1 polymer ?
#
loop_
_entity_poly.entity_id
_entity_poly.type
_entity_poly.pdbx_seq_one_letter_code
_entity_poly.pdbx_strand_id
1 'polypeptide(L)' 'MTRRFRDAFGTTLRGYLRDLRLDTARDLLERQGLSVSETALSVGYESLPSFSRSFRARSGYPPVSYRAKSGLVR' A
#
# COMPACT_ATOMS: atom_id res chain seq x y z
N MET A 1 -9.30 18.35 15.03
CA MET A 1 -8.90 16.92 15.04
C MET A 1 -7.52 16.66 14.45
N THR A 2 -7.19 17.21 13.28
CA THR A 2 -5.95 16.90 12.53
C THR A 2 -4.64 17.33 13.19
N ARG A 3 -4.63 18.42 13.98
CA ARG A 3 -3.40 18.88 14.68
C ARG A 3 -3.04 17.98 15.87
N ARG A 4 -3.99 17.72 16.78
CA ARG A 4 -3.79 16.80 17.92
C ARG A 4 -3.37 15.39 17.49
N PHE A 5 -3.91 14.86 16.39
CA PHE A 5 -3.49 13.56 15.86
C PHE A 5 -2.05 13.59 15.33
N ARG A 6 -1.67 14.66 14.65
CA ARG A 6 -0.29 14.84 14.17
C ARG A 6 0.69 15.00 15.32
N ASP A 7 0.32 15.72 16.36
CA ASP A 7 1.16 15.92 17.55
C ASP A 7 1.39 14.58 18.28
N ALA A 8 0.42 13.65 18.27
CA ALA A 8 0.54 12.34 18.89
C ALA A 8 1.21 11.26 18.01
N PHE A 9 1.01 11.30 16.68
CA PHE A 9 1.42 10.22 15.78
C PHE A 9 2.41 10.64 14.68
N GLY A 10 2.85 11.90 14.66
CA GLY A 10 3.78 12.46 13.66
C GLY A 10 3.21 12.58 12.24
N THR A 11 1.96 12.16 12.00
CA THR A 11 1.33 12.15 10.68
C THR A 11 -0.11 12.64 10.75
N THR A 12 -0.71 12.91 9.59
CA THR A 12 -2.15 13.20 9.54
C THR A 12 -2.94 11.90 9.59
N LEU A 13 -4.21 11.96 10.02
CA LEU A 13 -5.12 10.80 9.94
C LEU A 13 -5.17 10.20 8.52
N ARG A 14 -5.16 11.05 7.48
CA ARG A 14 -5.09 10.59 6.08
C ARG A 14 -3.79 9.85 5.77
N GLY A 15 -2.66 10.36 6.26
CA GLY A 15 -1.36 9.70 6.11
C GLY A 15 -1.32 8.36 6.83
N TYR A 16 -1.84 8.29 8.05
CA TYR A 16 -1.94 7.06 8.82
C TYR A 16 -2.82 6.01 8.12
N LEU A 17 -4.01 6.39 7.64
CA LEU A 17 -4.89 5.50 6.88
C LEU A 17 -4.26 5.02 5.57
N ARG A 18 -3.55 5.91 4.87
CA ARG A 18 -2.78 5.53 3.67
C ARG A 18 -1.74 4.47 4.02
N ASP A 19 -1.01 4.67 5.11
CA ASP A 19 0.05 3.75 5.53
C ASP A 19 -0.53 2.37 5.90
N LEU A 20 -1.64 2.32 6.65
CA LEU A 20 -2.36 1.08 6.93
C LEU A 20 -2.82 0.36 5.65
N ARG A 21 -3.40 1.09 4.69
CA ARG A 21 -3.81 0.52 3.39
C ARG A 21 -2.64 -0.10 2.64
N LEU A 22 -1.49 0.57 2.65
CA LEU A 22 -0.29 0.09 1.96
C LEU A 22 0.34 -1.12 2.67
N ASP A 23 0.26 -1.20 3.99
CA ASP A 23 0.71 -2.36 4.74
C ASP A 23 -0.21 -3.58 4.46
N THR A 24 -1.53 -3.39 4.41
CA THR A 24 -2.47 -4.43 3.94
C THR A 24 -2.16 -4.86 2.49
N ALA A 25 -1.85 -3.91 1.60
CA ALA A 25 -1.53 -4.23 0.22
C ALA A 25 -0.28 -5.12 0.10
N ARG A 26 0.70 -4.99 1.00
CA ARG A 26 1.89 -5.86 1.03
C ARG A 26 1.50 -7.28 1.35
N ASP A 27 0.68 -7.49 2.38
CA ASP A 27 0.20 -8.83 2.76
C ASP A 27 -0.61 -9.49 1.62
N LEU A 28 -1.45 -8.73 0.92
CA LEU A 28 -2.22 -9.23 -0.22
C LEU A 28 -1.33 -9.69 -1.38
N LEU A 29 -0.29 -8.91 -1.71
CA LEU A 29 0.68 -9.26 -2.76
C LEU A 29 1.60 -10.42 -2.38
N GLU A 30 1.95 -10.55 -1.10
CA GLU A 30 2.86 -11.57 -0.61
C GLU A 30 2.19 -12.91 -0.32
N ARG A 31 0.98 -12.90 0.26
CA ARG A 31 0.35 -14.10 0.82
C ARG A 31 -0.79 -14.63 -0.04
N GLN A 32 -1.50 -13.75 -0.75
CA GLN A 32 -2.71 -14.12 -1.50
C GLN A 32 -2.49 -14.14 -3.01
N GLY A 33 -1.39 -13.58 -3.51
CA GLY A 33 -1.03 -13.65 -4.93
C GLY A 33 -1.89 -12.83 -5.88
N LEU A 34 -2.77 -11.98 -5.32
CA LEU A 34 -3.62 -11.05 -6.05
C LEU A 34 -2.81 -10.26 -7.07
N SER A 35 -3.42 -9.93 -8.20
CA SER A 35 -2.81 -9.03 -9.14
C SER A 35 -2.63 -7.64 -8.50
N VAL A 36 -1.71 -6.86 -9.07
CA VAL A 36 -1.46 -5.48 -8.61
C VAL A 36 -2.73 -4.63 -8.73
N SER A 37 -3.54 -4.87 -9.77
CA SER A 37 -4.79 -4.14 -9.99
C SER A 37 -5.86 -4.49 -8.97
N GLU A 38 -6.07 -5.78 -8.68
CA GLU A 38 -7.04 -6.22 -7.66
C GLU A 38 -6.64 -5.71 -6.29
N THR A 39 -5.35 -5.82 -5.94
CA THR A 39 -4.84 -5.30 -4.67
C THR A 39 -5.13 -3.81 -4.51
N ALA A 40 -4.88 -3.01 -5.56
CA ALA A 40 -5.12 -1.57 -5.54
C ALA A 40 -6.60 -1.25 -5.21
N LEU A 41 -7.53 -1.96 -5.85
CA LEU A 41 -8.96 -1.80 -5.61
C LEU A 41 -9.35 -2.26 -4.20
N SER A 42 -8.84 -3.42 -3.73
CA SER A 42 -9.12 -3.96 -2.40
C SER A 42 -8.69 -3.04 -1.25
N VAL A 43 -7.62 -2.26 -1.45
CA VAL A 43 -7.14 -1.29 -0.44
C VAL A 43 -7.66 0.13 -0.68
N GLY A 44 -8.63 0.30 -1.59
CA GLY A 44 -9.38 1.54 -1.78
C GLY A 44 -8.68 2.59 -2.65
N TYR A 45 -7.84 2.18 -3.60
CA TYR A 45 -7.30 3.05 -4.65
C TYR A 45 -8.11 2.91 -5.93
N GLU A 46 -8.63 4.03 -6.44
CA GLU A 46 -9.36 4.08 -7.72
C GLU A 46 -8.43 4.11 -8.95
N SER A 47 -7.13 4.33 -8.72
CA SER A 47 -6.14 4.57 -9.77
C SER A 47 -4.88 3.76 -9.50
N LEU A 48 -4.57 2.85 -10.42
CA LEU A 48 -3.37 2.02 -10.37
C LEU A 48 -2.05 2.82 -10.35
N PRO A 49 -1.90 3.92 -11.12
CA PRO A 49 -0.74 4.81 -10.99
C PRO A 49 -0.59 5.43 -9.60
N SER A 50 -1.69 5.88 -8.98
CA SER A 50 -1.66 6.50 -7.65
C SER A 50 -1.31 5.48 -6.55
N PHE A 51 -1.85 4.27 -6.67
CA PHE A 51 -1.45 3.14 -5.84
C PHE A 51 0.04 2.84 -5.99
N SER A 52 0.51 2.65 -7.23
CA SER A 52 1.90 2.25 -7.50
C SER A 52 2.91 3.26 -6.97
N ARG A 53 2.65 4.57 -7.11
CA ARG A 53 3.50 5.63 -6.53
C ARG A 53 3.53 5.57 -5.01
N SER A 54 2.36 5.46 -4.38
CA SER A 54 2.24 5.41 -2.92
C SER A 54 2.90 4.15 -2.34
N PHE A 55 2.66 3.01 -2.99
CA PHE A 55 3.24 1.72 -2.60
C PHE A 55 4.75 1.73 -2.72
N ARG A 56 5.31 2.25 -3.82
CA ARG A 56 6.77 2.40 -3.96
C ARG A 56 7.35 3.33 -2.90
N ALA A 57 6.69 4.44 -2.60
CA ALA A 57 7.14 5.37 -1.57
C ALA A 57 7.18 4.73 -0.18
N ARG A 58 6.25 3.81 0.14
CA ARG A 58 6.20 3.09 1.43
C ARG A 58 7.09 1.85 1.48
N SER A 59 7.19 1.09 0.40
CA SER A 59 7.84 -0.22 0.37
C SER A 59 9.25 -0.23 -0.21
N GLY A 60 9.65 0.84 -0.90
CA GLY A 60 10.91 0.93 -1.63
C GLY A 60 10.88 0.32 -3.03
N TYR A 61 9.85 -0.49 -3.37
CA TYR A 61 9.77 -1.21 -4.64
C TYR A 61 8.42 -0.99 -5.35
N PRO A 62 8.37 -1.05 -6.70
CA PRO A 62 7.11 -1.13 -7.41
C PRO A 62 6.34 -2.39 -7.01
N PRO A 63 4.99 -2.34 -6.95
CA PRO A 63 4.18 -3.48 -6.50
C PRO A 63 4.35 -4.73 -7.38
N VAL A 64 4.59 -4.56 -8.70
CA VAL A 64 4.90 -5.68 -9.62
C VAL A 64 6.17 -6.41 -9.19
N SER A 65 7.25 -5.66 -8.91
CA SER A 65 8.52 -6.23 -8.45
C SER A 65 8.39 -6.85 -7.06
N TYR A 66 7.56 -6.26 -6.21
CA TYR A 66 7.28 -6.76 -4.86
C TYR A 66 6.60 -8.14 -4.91
N ARG A 67 5.58 -8.29 -5.75
CA ARG A 67 4.89 -9.57 -6.00
C ARG A 67 5.82 -10.63 -6.63
N ALA A 68 6.72 -10.23 -7.51
CA ALA A 68 7.68 -11.17 -8.10
C ALA A 68 8.66 -11.73 -7.06
N LYS A 69 9.03 -10.93 -6.05
CA LYS A 69 9.95 -11.35 -4.97
C LYS A 69 9.30 -12.30 -3.96
N SER A 70 7.97 -12.27 -3.79
CA SER A 70 7.28 -13.15 -2.83
C SER A 70 7.15 -14.60 -3.29
N GLY A 71 7.64 -14.96 -4.48
CA GLY A 71 7.66 -16.34 -4.97
C GLY A 71 6.33 -16.85 -5.55
N LEU A 72 5.32 -15.97 -5.67
CA LEU A 72 4.01 -16.28 -6.27
C LEU A 72 3.96 -16.10 -7.80
N VAL A 73 5.13 -15.86 -8.42
CA VAL A 73 5.32 -15.89 -9.87
C VAL A 73 6.40 -16.93 -10.17
N ARG A 74 6.01 -18.19 -10.11
CA ARG A 74 6.67 -19.33 -10.75
C ARG A 74 5.62 -20.08 -11.56
#